data_AF-A0A970KY10-F1
#
_entry.id   AF-A0A970KY10-F1
#
_cell.length_a   1.000
_cell.length_b   1.000
_cell.length_c   1.000
_cell.angle_alpha   90.00
_cell.angle_beta   90.00
_cell.angle_gamma   90.00
#
_symmetry.space_group_name_H-M   'P 1'
#
loop_
_entity.id
_entity.type
_entity.pdbx_description
1 polymer ?
#
loop_
_entity_poly.entity_id
_entity_poly.type
_entity_poly.pdbx_seq_one_letter_code
_entity_poly.pdbx_strand_id
1 'polypeptide(L)'
;MAASTGSLSNTEGEKKRYLLRPAPHIHSGQSVSAVMGSVLISLVPATIASVILFRWGAAQVIIACLVGAVAGEALCLRFRGRPPSQIKDLSAAVTGLLLALTMPPATPIWVCLLGGLVAVALGKQVFGGLGANPFNPALVARVFLVISFPEIMTRWIAPFDGTATATPLAVSSSLGQAGWRYFLGIHAGCLGETSVLALLIGGVYLLARRIIDWRIPASILGTVAVVSAVFGADPLFQLWSGGLMLGAFFMATDWVTSPYSRLGRLYFGIGVGLLTMIIRLWGGYPEGVSFAILFMNALTPLINLMTRPKPQMESVRQVKERASLTRILVTMGVVSAVSGIILAIFYGAMSPRIEKRRQQEMGEGFRVMFPDAASSEPVDLEERLPNRVNNPVFLVKDKEGERMGIAYVTTPAGFQGDITLAVGLDGDGKHVVAVQVLAHTETAGLGSKITEPDYLRQYERKPISDEFVLGKDVDGISGATVSATAVADGVRDSARAVVEALDINPADGVSEATPSNGR
;
A
#
# COMPACT_ATOMS: atom_id res chain seq x y z
N MET A 1 4.59 -56.02 44.19
CA MET A 1 4.82 -57.14 45.14
C MET A 1 3.50 -57.87 45.29
N ALA A 2 3.53 -59.19 45.05
CA ALA A 2 2.51 -60.23 45.29
C ALA A 2 1.28 -60.39 44.35
N ALA A 3 1.18 -61.66 43.90
CA ALA A 3 0.04 -62.46 43.45
C ALA A 3 -0.49 -62.27 42.01
N SER A 4 -0.78 -63.31 41.24
CA SER A 4 -0.52 -64.76 41.33
C SER A 4 -0.89 -65.35 39.98
N THR A 5 -0.16 -66.37 39.53
CA THR A 5 -0.51 -67.26 38.43
C THR A 5 -1.92 -67.83 38.64
N GLY A 6 -2.86 -67.48 37.75
CA GLY A 6 -4.22 -68.02 37.71
C GLY A 6 -4.47 -68.69 36.36
N SER A 7 -4.81 -69.97 36.41
CA SER A 7 -5.14 -70.83 35.28
C SER A 7 -6.29 -70.26 34.46
N LEU A 8 -6.14 -70.30 33.13
CA LEU A 8 -7.22 -70.03 32.19
C LEU A 8 -8.11 -71.28 32.11
N SER A 9 -9.15 -71.34 32.94
CA SER A 9 -10.31 -72.20 32.67
C SER A 9 -11.35 -71.41 31.87
N ASN A 10 -11.62 -71.90 30.66
CA ASN A 10 -12.71 -71.44 29.81
C ASN A 10 -14.04 -71.60 30.55
N THR A 11 -14.76 -70.50 30.75
CA THR A 11 -16.22 -70.49 30.97
C THR A 11 -16.83 -69.46 30.03
N GLU A 12 -17.82 -69.92 29.27
CA GLU A 12 -18.55 -69.17 28.26
C GLU A 12 -19.32 -67.98 28.88
N GLY A 13 -19.33 -66.85 28.16
CA GLY A 13 -20.59 -66.10 28.00
C GLY A 13 -20.76 -64.73 28.65
N GLU A 14 -19.84 -64.18 29.45
CA GLU A 14 -19.98 -62.80 29.93
C GLU A 14 -19.28 -61.81 28.97
N LYS A 15 -20.06 -61.12 28.11
CA LYS A 15 -19.57 -59.99 27.30
C LYS A 15 -19.13 -58.86 28.23
N LYS A 16 -17.89 -58.92 28.73
CA LYS A 16 -17.26 -57.83 29.48
C LYS A 16 -17.29 -56.56 28.62
N ARG A 17 -18.09 -55.57 29.03
CA ARG A 17 -18.09 -54.23 28.44
C ARG A 17 -16.76 -53.56 28.79
N TYR A 18 -15.80 -53.63 27.88
CA TYR A 18 -14.57 -52.85 28.00
C TYR A 18 -14.91 -51.36 27.78
N LEU A 19 -14.72 -50.56 28.81
CA LEU A 19 -14.70 -49.10 28.70
C LEU A 19 -13.38 -48.70 28.01
N LEU A 20 -13.42 -48.50 26.69
CA LEU A 20 -12.35 -47.79 25.99
C LEU A 20 -12.35 -46.34 26.47
N ARG A 21 -11.54 -46.04 27.48
CA ARG A 21 -11.18 -44.66 27.83
C ARG A 21 -9.93 -44.29 27.04
N PRO A 22 -9.88 -43.11 26.41
CA PRO A 22 -8.63 -42.60 25.85
C PRO A 22 -7.58 -42.50 26.95
N ALA A 23 -6.31 -42.65 26.59
CA ALA A 23 -5.21 -42.45 27.54
C ALA A 23 -5.35 -41.08 28.22
N PRO A 24 -5.10 -40.97 29.54
CA PRO A 24 -5.23 -39.71 30.26
C PRO A 24 -4.20 -38.70 29.72
N HIS A 25 -4.66 -37.79 28.87
CA HIS A 25 -3.88 -36.64 28.44
C HIS A 25 -4.07 -35.56 29.51
N ILE A 26 -2.99 -35.16 30.18
CA ILE A 26 -3.02 -34.00 31.08
C ILE A 26 -3.25 -32.77 30.20
N HIS A 27 -4.47 -32.22 30.26
CA HIS A 27 -4.78 -30.99 29.54
C HIS A 27 -3.99 -29.82 30.15
N SER A 28 -3.18 -29.14 29.34
CA SER A 28 -2.73 -27.80 29.71
C SER A 28 -3.96 -26.90 29.75
N GLY A 29 -4.15 -26.13 30.80
CA GLY A 29 -5.35 -25.28 30.99
C GLY A 29 -5.47 -24.09 30.02
N GLN A 30 -4.77 -24.10 28.88
CA GLN A 30 -4.80 -23.03 27.89
C GLN A 30 -5.86 -23.32 26.83
N SER A 31 -6.96 -22.57 26.87
CA SER A 31 -7.98 -22.59 25.83
C SER A 31 -7.65 -21.59 24.71
N VAL A 32 -8.18 -21.83 23.51
CA VAL A 32 -8.06 -20.90 22.38
C VAL A 32 -8.57 -19.51 22.76
N SER A 33 -9.72 -19.42 23.43
CA SER A 33 -10.28 -18.15 23.92
C SER A 33 -9.35 -17.42 24.90
N ALA A 34 -8.59 -18.15 25.74
CA ALA A 34 -7.63 -17.52 26.65
C ALA A 34 -6.42 -16.93 25.92
N VAL A 35 -5.94 -17.62 24.88
CA VAL A 35 -4.85 -17.12 24.02
C VAL A 35 -5.33 -15.91 23.20
N MET A 36 -6.49 -16.01 22.53
CA MET A 36 -7.08 -14.91 21.75
C MET A 36 -7.43 -13.71 22.63
N GLY A 37 -7.95 -13.94 23.85
CA GLY A 37 -8.17 -12.89 24.84
C GLY A 37 -6.87 -12.19 25.25
N SER A 38 -5.77 -12.93 25.36
CA SER A 38 -4.45 -12.34 25.65
C SER A 38 -3.95 -11.45 24.49
N VAL A 39 -4.26 -11.80 23.24
CA VAL A 39 -3.96 -10.97 22.05
C VAL A 39 -4.84 -9.71 22.02
N LEU A 40 -6.11 -9.80 22.41
CA LEU A 40 -6.95 -8.61 22.56
C LEU A 40 -6.41 -7.67 23.63
N ILE A 41 -6.04 -8.21 24.80
CA ILE A 41 -5.47 -7.42 25.90
C ILE A 41 -4.19 -6.70 25.48
N SER A 42 -3.33 -7.34 24.69
CA SER A 42 -2.10 -6.70 24.22
C SER A 42 -2.34 -5.61 23.17
N LEU A 43 -3.46 -5.63 22.46
CA LEU A 43 -3.86 -4.58 21.51
C LEU A 43 -4.58 -3.41 22.18
N VAL A 44 -5.05 -3.54 23.42
CA VAL A 44 -5.75 -2.47 24.15
C VAL A 44 -4.93 -1.17 24.22
N PRO A 45 -3.63 -1.16 24.57
CA PRO A 45 -2.85 0.08 24.62
C PRO A 45 -2.82 0.81 23.27
N ALA A 46 -2.62 0.07 22.18
CA ALA A 46 -2.61 0.65 20.83
C ALA A 46 -4.00 1.18 20.43
N THR A 47 -5.05 0.44 20.79
CA THR A 47 -6.44 0.85 20.55
C THR A 47 -6.76 2.14 21.29
N ILE A 48 -6.40 2.25 22.57
CA ILE A 48 -6.60 3.47 23.37
C ILE A 48 -5.83 4.65 22.77
N ALA A 49 -4.56 4.45 22.39
CA ALA A 49 -3.76 5.49 21.75
C ALA A 49 -4.40 5.99 20.45
N SER A 50 -4.90 5.07 19.61
CA SER A 50 -5.58 5.43 18.36
C SER A 50 -6.87 6.24 18.59
N VAL A 51 -7.64 5.91 19.62
CA VAL A 51 -8.86 6.65 19.99
C VAL A 51 -8.53 8.02 20.58
N ILE A 52 -7.44 8.17 21.33
CA ILE A 52 -7.01 9.48 21.85
C ILE A 52 -6.59 10.40 20.70
N LEU A 53 -5.81 9.89 19.73
CA LEU A 53 -5.25 10.68 18.64
C LEU A 53 -6.28 11.09 17.58
N PHE A 54 -7.20 10.19 17.21
CA PHE A 54 -8.18 10.42 16.14
C PHE A 54 -9.63 10.54 16.63
N ARG A 55 -9.84 10.48 17.95
CA ARG A 55 -11.13 10.74 18.61
C ARG A 55 -12.24 9.84 18.06
N TRP A 56 -13.28 10.45 17.51
CA TRP A 56 -14.50 9.77 17.07
C TRP A 56 -14.29 8.90 15.83
N GLY A 57 -13.42 9.31 14.89
CA GLY A 57 -13.17 8.55 13.66
C GLY A 57 -12.60 7.15 13.93
N ALA A 58 -11.61 7.06 14.83
CA ALA A 58 -11.05 5.79 15.27
C ALA A 58 -12.11 4.86 15.89
N ALA A 59 -12.91 5.38 16.82
CA ALA A 59 -13.92 4.60 17.52
C ALA A 59 -14.93 3.98 16.55
N GLN A 60 -15.41 4.76 15.57
CA GLN A 60 -16.36 4.28 14.57
C GLN A 60 -15.78 3.15 13.70
N VAL A 61 -14.54 3.32 13.21
CA VAL A 61 -13.85 2.30 12.41
C VAL A 61 -13.64 1.00 13.19
N ILE A 62 -13.18 1.10 14.45
CA ILE A 62 -12.94 -0.06 15.32
C ILE A 62 -14.25 -0.83 15.55
N ILE A 63 -15.31 -0.13 15.96
CA ILE A 63 -16.60 -0.77 16.24
C ILE A 63 -17.16 -1.42 14.96
N ALA A 64 -17.11 -0.71 13.83
CA ALA A 64 -17.62 -1.22 12.56
C ALA A 64 -16.90 -2.49 12.10
N CYS A 65 -15.56 -2.53 12.18
CA CYS A 65 -14.79 -3.72 11.83
C CYS A 65 -15.06 -4.91 12.77
N LEU A 66 -15.19 -4.66 14.09
CA LEU A 66 -15.56 -5.72 15.05
C LEU A 66 -16.95 -6.28 14.74
N VAL A 67 -17.93 -5.40 14.52
CA VAL A 67 -19.31 -5.80 14.19
C VAL A 67 -19.31 -6.58 12.88
N GLY A 68 -18.62 -6.10 11.85
CA GLY A 68 -18.53 -6.77 10.54
C GLY A 68 -17.91 -8.17 10.65
N ALA A 69 -16.83 -8.32 11.42
CA ALA A 69 -16.17 -9.60 11.62
C ALA A 69 -17.03 -10.60 12.41
N VAL A 70 -17.64 -10.17 13.52
CA VAL A 70 -18.51 -11.04 14.34
C VAL A 70 -19.78 -11.40 13.57
N ALA A 71 -20.38 -10.45 12.85
CA ALA A 71 -21.53 -10.70 12.00
C ALA A 71 -21.19 -11.67 10.87
N GLY A 72 -20.04 -11.49 10.22
CA GLY A 72 -19.53 -12.41 9.18
C GLY A 72 -19.35 -13.83 9.72
N GLU A 73 -18.81 -13.98 10.93
CA GLU A 73 -18.69 -15.29 11.58
C GLU A 73 -20.05 -15.92 11.87
N ALA A 74 -20.96 -15.16 12.50
CA ALA A 74 -22.29 -15.64 12.85
C ALA A 74 -23.09 -16.07 11.61
N LEU A 75 -23.01 -15.29 10.53
CA LEU A 75 -23.67 -15.57 9.27
C LEU A 75 -23.12 -16.84 8.60
N CYS A 76 -21.79 -16.98 8.50
CA CYS A 76 -21.16 -18.17 7.93
C CYS A 76 -21.38 -19.43 8.78
N LEU A 77 -21.47 -19.31 10.11
CA LEU A 77 -21.81 -20.43 10.98
C LEU A 77 -23.26 -20.87 10.80
N ARG A 78 -24.18 -19.90 10.68
CA ARG A 78 -25.60 -20.16 10.41
C ARG A 78 -25.79 -20.89 9.08
N PHE A 79 -25.14 -20.43 8.01
CA PHE A 79 -25.22 -21.09 6.70
C PHE A 79 -24.61 -22.49 6.67
N ARG A 80 -23.60 -22.78 7.51
CA ARG A 80 -22.99 -24.11 7.61
C ARG A 80 -23.67 -25.03 8.62
N GLY A 81 -24.75 -24.61 9.27
CA GLY A 81 -25.42 -25.39 10.33
C GLY A 81 -24.52 -25.72 11.52
N ARG A 82 -23.48 -24.91 11.77
CA ARG A 82 -22.50 -25.12 12.85
C ARG A 82 -22.99 -24.43 14.13
N PRO A 83 -22.62 -24.94 15.33
CA PRO A 83 -23.10 -24.36 16.58
C PRO A 83 -22.55 -22.94 16.78
N PRO A 84 -23.36 -22.00 17.29
CA PRO A 84 -22.95 -20.61 17.53
C PRO A 84 -21.92 -20.47 18.66
N SER A 85 -21.65 -21.56 19.40
CA SER A 85 -20.61 -21.59 20.43
C SER A 85 -19.21 -21.30 19.91
N GLN A 86 -18.96 -21.51 18.60
CA GLN A 86 -17.66 -21.20 17.98
C GLN A 86 -17.35 -19.70 18.01
N ILE A 87 -18.35 -18.81 18.05
CA ILE A 87 -18.16 -17.35 18.14
C ILE A 87 -17.44 -16.95 19.46
N LYS A 88 -17.53 -17.79 20.49
CA LYS A 88 -16.90 -17.54 21.80
C LYS A 88 -15.38 -17.76 21.81
N ASP A 89 -14.79 -18.16 20.67
CA ASP A 89 -13.34 -18.29 20.52
C ASP A 89 -12.59 -16.94 20.47
N LEU A 90 -13.32 -15.81 20.38
CA LEU A 90 -12.84 -14.42 20.29
C LEU A 90 -12.00 -14.11 19.04
N SER A 91 -11.87 -15.04 18.12
CA SER A 91 -10.95 -14.90 17.00
C SER A 91 -11.48 -13.98 15.90
N ALA A 92 -12.79 -13.90 15.68
CA ALA A 92 -13.38 -12.87 14.82
C ALA A 92 -13.17 -11.48 15.41
N ALA A 93 -13.24 -11.32 16.74
CA ALA A 93 -12.97 -10.04 17.40
C ALA A 93 -11.51 -9.62 17.21
N VAL A 94 -10.55 -10.55 17.37
CA VAL A 94 -9.13 -10.29 17.07
C VAL A 94 -8.95 -9.91 15.61
N THR A 95 -9.57 -10.63 14.67
CA THR A 95 -9.46 -10.36 13.23
C THR A 95 -10.01 -8.98 12.89
N GLY A 96 -11.20 -8.63 13.42
CA GLY A 96 -11.82 -7.32 13.21
C GLY A 96 -11.02 -6.18 13.82
N LEU A 97 -10.46 -6.36 15.03
CA LEU A 97 -9.61 -5.35 15.66
C LEU A 97 -8.30 -5.15 14.91
N LEU A 98 -7.62 -6.23 14.51
CA LEU A 98 -6.40 -6.15 13.72
C LEU A 98 -6.65 -5.46 12.38
N LEU A 99 -7.77 -5.78 11.71
CA LEU A 99 -8.16 -5.09 10.49
C LEU A 99 -8.43 -3.60 10.75
N ALA A 100 -9.17 -3.25 11.81
CA ALA A 100 -9.45 -1.85 12.16
C ALA A 100 -8.16 -1.04 12.37
N LEU A 101 -7.19 -1.60 13.09
CA LEU A 101 -5.89 -0.98 13.32
C LEU A 101 -5.08 -0.82 12.03
N THR A 102 -5.46 -1.47 10.94
CA THR A 102 -4.87 -1.21 9.63
C THR A 102 -5.66 -0.24 8.78
N MET A 103 -6.79 0.30 9.23
CA MET A 103 -7.55 1.26 8.42
C MET A 103 -7.19 2.71 8.77
N PRO A 104 -7.34 3.64 7.81
CA PRO A 104 -7.40 5.07 8.13
C PRO A 104 -8.56 5.41 9.08
N PRO A 105 -8.45 6.47 9.89
CA PRO A 105 -9.53 6.93 10.79
C PRO A 105 -10.76 7.47 10.04
N ALA A 106 -10.62 7.83 8.77
CA ALA A 106 -11.65 8.47 7.95
C ALA A 106 -12.51 7.49 7.14
N THR A 107 -12.29 6.18 7.32
CA THR A 107 -12.94 5.16 6.49
C THR A 107 -14.45 5.10 6.76
N PRO A 108 -15.30 5.13 5.73
CA PRO A 108 -16.74 5.00 5.90
C PRO A 108 -17.13 3.68 6.56
N ILE A 109 -18.15 3.73 7.43
CA ILE A 109 -18.61 2.60 8.25
C ILE A 109 -18.94 1.36 7.40
N TRP A 110 -19.56 1.56 6.22
CA TRP A 110 -19.95 0.46 5.35
C TRP A 110 -18.73 -0.29 4.78
N VAL A 111 -17.61 0.42 4.51
CA VAL A 111 -16.36 -0.19 4.05
C VAL A 111 -15.73 -1.02 5.17
N CYS A 112 -15.75 -0.51 6.40
CA CYS A 112 -15.28 -1.23 7.58
C CYS A 112 -16.09 -2.52 7.83
N LEU A 113 -17.42 -2.44 7.74
CA LEU A 113 -18.32 -3.59 7.87
C LEU A 113 -18.06 -4.64 6.78
N LEU A 114 -17.93 -4.19 5.53
CA LEU A 114 -17.58 -5.06 4.40
C LEU A 114 -16.22 -5.72 4.60
N GLY A 115 -15.22 -4.96 5.04
CA GLY A 115 -13.88 -5.47 5.36
C GLY A 115 -13.90 -6.57 6.41
N GLY A 116 -14.58 -6.34 7.53
CA GLY A 116 -14.73 -7.34 8.58
C GLY A 116 -15.44 -8.61 8.09
N LEU A 117 -16.49 -8.44 7.29
CA LEU A 117 -17.22 -9.56 6.68
C LEU A 117 -16.32 -10.36 5.74
N VAL A 118 -15.58 -9.70 4.85
CA VAL A 118 -14.63 -10.32 3.91
C VAL A 118 -13.50 -11.03 4.65
N ALA A 119 -12.96 -10.43 5.71
CA ALA A 119 -11.89 -11.01 6.51
C ALA A 119 -12.30 -12.38 7.04
N VAL A 120 -13.49 -12.46 7.64
CA VAL A 120 -13.97 -13.69 8.23
C VAL A 120 -14.51 -14.65 7.17
N ALA A 121 -15.35 -14.19 6.25
CA ALA A 121 -15.95 -15.06 5.24
C ALA A 121 -14.87 -15.67 4.33
N LEU A 122 -14.10 -14.85 3.62
CA LEU A 122 -13.11 -15.30 2.65
C LEU A 122 -11.80 -15.72 3.31
N GLY A 123 -11.32 -14.95 4.29
CA GLY A 123 -10.02 -15.20 4.91
C GLY A 123 -10.02 -16.40 5.89
N LYS A 124 -11.17 -16.73 6.49
CA LYS A 124 -11.26 -17.76 7.55
C LYS A 124 -12.27 -18.87 7.26
N GLN A 125 -13.52 -18.55 6.93
CA GLN A 125 -14.61 -19.52 6.94
C GLN A 125 -14.69 -20.38 5.68
N VAL A 126 -14.31 -19.84 4.52
CA VAL A 126 -14.19 -20.59 3.25
C VAL A 126 -13.25 -21.80 3.40
N PHE A 127 -12.20 -21.66 4.23
CA PHE A 127 -11.23 -22.74 4.47
C PHE A 127 -11.62 -23.69 5.61
N GLY A 128 -12.79 -23.52 6.23
CA GLY A 128 -13.29 -24.41 7.28
C GLY A 128 -13.23 -23.85 8.71
N GLY A 129 -12.78 -22.60 8.89
CA GLY A 129 -12.75 -21.90 10.19
C GLY A 129 -11.34 -21.76 10.77
N LEU A 130 -11.25 -21.61 12.10
CA LEU A 130 -9.95 -21.45 12.77
C LEU A 130 -9.03 -22.64 12.56
N GLY A 131 -7.76 -22.35 12.30
CA GLY A 131 -6.70 -23.36 12.17
C GLY A 131 -6.57 -23.95 10.76
N ALA A 132 -7.50 -23.62 9.85
CA ALA A 132 -7.47 -24.08 8.47
C ALA A 132 -7.18 -22.95 7.47
N ASN A 133 -7.14 -21.69 7.92
CA ASN A 133 -6.87 -20.54 7.07
C ASN A 133 -5.39 -20.52 6.61
N PRO A 134 -5.11 -20.58 5.29
CA PRO A 134 -3.73 -20.53 4.79
C PRO A 134 -3.12 -19.13 4.91
N PHE A 135 -3.96 -18.09 5.00
CA PHE A 135 -3.57 -16.69 5.05
C PHE A 135 -4.11 -16.02 6.31
N ASN A 136 -3.46 -14.94 6.73
CA ASN A 136 -3.94 -14.11 7.83
C ASN A 136 -5.25 -13.41 7.38
N PRO A 137 -6.40 -13.67 8.02
CA PRO A 137 -7.69 -13.21 7.53
C PRO A 137 -7.84 -11.69 7.52
N ALA A 138 -7.24 -10.99 8.49
CA ALA A 138 -7.26 -9.53 8.55
C ALA A 138 -6.49 -8.92 7.39
N LEU A 139 -5.32 -9.48 7.06
CA LEU A 139 -4.52 -9.02 5.92
C LEU A 139 -5.18 -9.29 4.57
N VAL A 140 -5.91 -10.40 4.42
CA VAL A 140 -6.69 -10.68 3.21
C VAL A 140 -7.72 -9.57 2.97
N ALA A 141 -8.48 -9.20 4.01
CA ALA A 141 -9.43 -8.09 3.89
C ALA A 141 -8.75 -6.75 3.63
N ARG A 142 -7.63 -6.46 4.30
CA ARG A 142 -6.86 -5.24 4.07
C ARG A 142 -6.44 -5.10 2.61
N VAL A 143 -5.85 -6.16 2.04
CA VAL A 143 -5.40 -6.15 0.64
C VAL A 143 -6.59 -6.03 -0.31
N PHE A 144 -7.70 -6.73 -0.04
CA PHE A 144 -8.94 -6.56 -0.80
C PHE A 144 -9.42 -5.10 -0.81
N LEU A 145 -9.41 -4.43 0.34
CA LEU A 145 -9.87 -3.04 0.45
C LEU A 145 -8.90 -2.05 -0.20
N VAL A 146 -7.59 -2.23 -0.05
CA VAL A 146 -6.59 -1.38 -0.70
C VAL A 146 -6.71 -1.45 -2.22
N ILE A 147 -6.96 -2.64 -2.77
CA ILE A 147 -7.12 -2.83 -4.22
C ILE A 147 -8.48 -2.30 -4.71
N SER A 148 -9.56 -2.55 -3.95
CA SER A 148 -10.91 -2.20 -4.38
C SER A 148 -11.27 -0.73 -4.16
N PHE A 149 -10.74 -0.13 -3.08
CA PHE A 149 -11.06 1.22 -2.63
C PHE A 149 -9.79 2.02 -2.27
N PRO A 150 -8.85 2.20 -3.22
CA PRO A 150 -7.56 2.83 -2.95
C PRO A 150 -7.73 4.26 -2.39
N GLU A 151 -8.61 5.07 -2.96
CA GLU A 151 -8.85 6.46 -2.53
C GLU A 151 -9.22 6.58 -1.05
N ILE A 152 -10.07 5.67 -0.57
CA ILE A 152 -10.52 5.64 0.83
C ILE A 152 -9.39 5.15 1.74
N MET A 153 -8.62 4.16 1.27
CA MET A 153 -7.56 3.51 2.04
C MET A 153 -6.27 4.31 2.10
N THR A 154 -6.07 5.31 1.22
CA THR A 154 -4.89 6.18 1.19
C THR A 154 -5.17 7.59 1.69
N ARG A 155 -6.38 7.88 2.18
CA ARG A 155 -6.74 9.18 2.75
C ARG A 155 -6.34 9.27 4.22
N TRP A 156 -5.23 9.95 4.51
CA TRP A 156 -4.72 10.16 5.85
C TRP A 156 -5.10 11.51 6.43
N ILE A 157 -5.45 11.52 7.71
CA ILE A 157 -5.79 12.71 8.47
C ILE A 157 -4.71 12.93 9.54
N ALA A 158 -4.27 14.16 9.74
CA ALA A 158 -3.34 14.48 10.82
C ALA A 158 -4.00 14.29 12.20
N PRO A 159 -3.29 13.73 13.19
CA PRO A 159 -3.77 13.68 14.56
C PRO A 159 -4.08 15.09 15.08
N PHE A 160 -5.14 15.22 15.88
CA PHE A 160 -5.62 16.48 16.50
C PHE A 160 -6.22 17.54 15.55
N ASP A 161 -5.62 17.80 14.39
CA ASP A 161 -6.02 18.93 13.52
C ASP A 161 -7.11 18.58 12.49
N GLY A 162 -7.39 17.30 12.25
CA GLY A 162 -8.48 16.87 11.36
C GLY A 162 -8.31 17.23 9.88
N THR A 163 -7.20 17.87 9.52
CA THR A 163 -6.82 18.22 8.15
C THR A 163 -6.20 17.03 7.43
N ALA A 164 -6.46 16.93 6.12
CA ALA A 164 -5.85 15.92 5.27
C ALA A 164 -4.38 16.29 5.00
N THR A 165 -3.45 15.42 5.37
CA THR A 165 -2.01 15.67 5.20
C THR A 165 -1.39 14.56 4.36
N ALA A 166 -0.44 14.92 3.51
CA ALA A 166 0.33 13.96 2.73
C ALA A 166 1.06 12.96 3.65
N THR A 167 1.28 11.74 3.14
CA THR A 167 1.89 10.65 3.92
C THR A 167 3.24 11.08 4.47
N PRO A 168 3.49 10.88 5.77
CA PRO A 168 4.78 11.20 6.34
C PRO A 168 5.92 10.39 5.69
N LEU A 169 5.65 9.16 5.19
CA LEU A 169 6.64 8.36 4.45
C LEU A 169 7.11 8.97 3.12
N ALA A 170 6.21 9.61 2.37
CA ALA A 170 6.58 10.25 1.10
C ALA A 170 7.19 11.65 1.32
N VAL A 171 6.87 12.30 2.44
CA VAL A 171 7.27 13.68 2.72
C VAL A 171 8.55 13.78 3.57
N SER A 172 8.94 12.74 4.32
CA SER A 172 10.16 12.79 5.14
C SER A 172 11.17 11.69 4.79
N SER A 173 11.96 11.92 3.75
CA SER A 173 13.19 11.18 3.44
C SER A 173 14.39 11.61 4.31
N SER A 174 14.20 12.48 5.31
CA SER A 174 15.27 12.87 6.25
C SER A 174 14.76 13.02 7.69
N LEU A 175 15.24 12.17 8.59
CA LEU A 175 15.05 12.33 10.04
C LEU A 175 16.06 13.34 10.62
N GLY A 176 15.72 14.63 10.58
CA GLY A 176 16.11 15.58 11.62
C GLY A 176 14.95 15.78 12.61
N GLN A 177 15.21 15.85 13.93
CA GLN A 177 14.31 16.16 15.09
C GLN A 177 12.90 15.50 15.18
N ALA A 178 12.39 14.81 14.16
CA ALA A 178 11.00 14.34 14.06
C ALA A 178 10.81 12.87 14.49
N GLY A 179 11.89 12.13 14.78
CA GLY A 179 11.80 10.70 15.12
C GLY A 179 10.96 10.41 16.36
N TRP A 180 10.99 11.30 17.34
CA TRP A 180 10.19 11.17 18.56
C TRP A 180 8.69 11.30 18.29
N ARG A 181 8.30 12.09 17.28
CA ARG A 181 6.89 12.22 16.86
C ARG A 181 6.38 10.95 16.23
N TYR A 182 7.21 10.22 15.47
CA TYR A 182 6.86 8.90 14.95
C TYR A 182 6.76 7.85 16.06
N PHE A 183 7.69 7.87 17.00
CA PHE A 183 7.69 6.94 18.12
C PHE A 183 6.44 7.07 19.02
N LEU A 184 6.06 8.31 19.33
CA LEU A 184 4.82 8.63 20.05
C LEU A 184 3.57 8.55 19.16
N GLY A 185 3.76 8.54 17.84
CA GLY A 185 2.74 8.39 16.82
C GLY A 185 1.88 9.62 16.55
N ILE A 186 2.47 10.81 16.75
CA ILE A 186 1.90 12.11 16.36
C ILE A 186 2.21 12.34 14.87
N HIS A 187 1.68 11.47 14.01
CA HIS A 187 1.76 11.57 12.56
C HIS A 187 0.49 11.02 11.88
N ALA A 188 0.25 11.41 10.63
CA ALA A 188 -0.85 10.87 9.83
C ALA A 188 -0.56 9.41 9.43
N GLY A 189 -1.58 8.54 9.44
CA GLY A 189 -1.43 7.12 9.09
C GLY A 189 -2.62 6.27 9.53
N CYS A 190 -2.48 4.93 9.43
CA CYS A 190 -3.46 3.99 9.96
C CYS A 190 -3.55 4.06 11.49
N LEU A 191 -4.71 3.70 12.04
CA LEU A 191 -4.96 3.68 13.49
C LEU A 191 -3.91 2.91 14.31
N GLY A 192 -3.34 1.84 13.75
CA GLY A 192 -2.34 1.00 14.40
C GLY A 192 -0.91 1.46 14.18
N GLU A 193 -0.65 2.40 13.28
CA GLU A 193 0.70 2.96 13.06
C GLU A 193 1.04 4.05 14.07
N THR A 194 0.02 4.60 14.72
CA THR A 194 0.11 5.84 15.48
C THR A 194 0.52 5.67 16.92
N SER A 195 1.09 4.54 17.31
CA SER A 195 1.89 4.48 18.54
C SER A 195 2.77 3.24 18.53
N VAL A 196 4.00 3.40 18.06
CA VAL A 196 5.03 2.37 18.13
C VAL A 196 5.24 1.93 19.57
N LEU A 197 5.26 2.88 20.51
CA LEU A 197 5.39 2.59 21.94
C LEU A 197 4.27 1.67 22.45
N ALA A 198 3.01 1.97 22.13
CA ALA A 198 1.88 1.16 22.58
C ALA A 198 1.90 -0.26 21.98
N LEU A 199 2.29 -0.38 20.70
CA LEU A 199 2.48 -1.68 20.06
C LEU A 199 3.62 -2.48 20.67
N LEU A 200 4.74 -1.83 21.03
CA LEU A 200 5.87 -2.49 21.68
C LEU A 200 5.49 -3.01 23.07
N ILE A 201 4.73 -2.24 23.86
CA ILE A 201 4.21 -2.70 25.16
C ILE A 201 3.37 -3.97 24.99
N GLY A 202 2.46 -3.98 24.01
CA GLY A 202 1.65 -5.15 23.67
C GLY A 202 2.48 -6.34 23.16
N GLY A 203 3.46 -6.08 22.30
CA GLY A 203 4.36 -7.10 21.76
C GLY A 203 5.23 -7.75 22.84
N VAL A 204 5.79 -6.96 23.74
CA VAL A 204 6.56 -7.43 24.91
C VAL A 204 5.69 -8.29 25.82
N TYR A 205 4.43 -7.89 26.06
CA TYR A 205 3.49 -8.71 26.83
C TYR A 205 3.27 -10.10 26.21
N LEU A 206 3.09 -10.18 24.88
CA LEU A 206 2.91 -11.46 24.19
C LEU A 206 4.19 -12.33 24.22
N LEU A 207 5.37 -11.70 24.12
CA LEU A 207 6.67 -12.38 24.26
C LEU A 207 6.88 -12.92 25.67
N ALA A 208 6.56 -12.12 26.70
CA ALA A 208 6.68 -12.52 28.10
C ALA A 208 5.77 -13.71 28.44
N ARG A 209 4.55 -13.72 27.90
CA ARG A 209 3.59 -14.84 28.00
C ARG A 209 3.97 -16.06 27.14
N ARG A 210 5.03 -15.98 26.31
CA ARG A 210 5.45 -16.99 25.33
C ARG A 210 4.32 -17.42 24.39
N ILE A 211 3.45 -16.48 24.05
CA ILE A 211 2.39 -16.65 23.04
C ILE A 211 3.04 -16.56 21.66
N ILE A 212 3.89 -15.55 21.45
CA ILE A 212 4.60 -15.36 20.17
C ILE A 212 6.08 -15.71 20.32
N ASP A 213 6.68 -16.19 19.24
CA ASP A 213 8.10 -16.46 19.16
C ASP A 213 8.90 -15.22 18.73
N TRP A 214 9.90 -14.83 19.51
CA TRP A 214 10.76 -13.67 19.24
C TRP A 214 11.49 -13.71 17.89
N ARG A 215 11.69 -14.91 17.33
CA ARG A 215 12.42 -15.13 16.08
C ARG A 215 11.76 -14.45 14.89
N ILE A 216 10.43 -14.45 14.81
CA ILE A 216 9.70 -13.84 13.69
C ILE A 216 9.83 -12.31 13.74
N PRO A 217 9.44 -11.61 14.83
CA PRO A 217 9.60 -10.16 14.89
C PRO A 217 11.07 -9.74 14.74
N ALA A 218 12.00 -10.38 15.46
CA ALA A 218 13.41 -9.97 15.43
C ALA A 218 14.03 -10.09 14.04
N SER A 219 13.65 -11.10 13.26
CA SER A 219 14.16 -11.27 11.89
C SER A 219 13.56 -10.29 10.90
N ILE A 220 12.26 -9.97 11.02
CA ILE A 220 11.63 -8.91 10.20
C ILE A 220 12.31 -7.56 10.45
N LEU A 221 12.44 -7.17 11.72
CA LEU A 221 13.05 -5.89 12.10
C LEU A 221 14.53 -5.83 11.71
N GLY A 222 15.28 -6.91 11.97
CA GLY A 222 16.69 -7.00 11.60
C GLY A 222 16.91 -6.87 10.09
N THR A 223 16.12 -7.58 9.28
CA THR A 223 16.24 -7.50 7.82
C THR A 223 15.86 -6.12 7.29
N VAL A 224 14.77 -5.52 7.78
CA VAL A 224 14.39 -4.15 7.39
C VAL A 224 15.48 -3.14 7.74
N ALA A 225 16.03 -3.22 8.94
CA ALA A 225 17.08 -2.29 9.38
C ALA A 225 18.36 -2.41 8.52
N VAL A 226 18.81 -3.64 8.25
CA VAL A 226 20.00 -3.92 7.44
C VAL A 226 19.80 -3.46 6.00
N VAL A 227 18.69 -3.84 5.37
CA VAL A 227 18.41 -3.48 3.98
C VAL A 227 18.24 -1.95 3.86
N SER A 228 17.54 -1.30 4.78
CA SER A 228 17.41 0.16 4.78
C SER A 228 18.77 0.85 4.82
N ALA A 229 19.66 0.43 5.72
CA ALA A 229 21.01 0.98 5.83
C ALA A 229 21.85 0.78 4.57
N VAL A 230 21.73 -0.38 3.90
CA VAL A 230 22.47 -0.68 2.66
C VAL A 230 22.00 0.19 1.49
N PHE A 231 20.70 0.48 1.39
CA PHE A 231 20.12 1.30 0.32
C PHE A 231 20.07 2.80 0.64
N GLY A 232 20.72 3.24 1.73
CA GLY A 232 20.80 4.66 2.09
C GLY A 232 19.50 5.26 2.65
N ALA A 233 18.54 4.42 3.06
CA ALA A 233 17.31 4.86 3.73
C ALA A 233 17.47 4.83 5.25
N ASP A 234 16.89 5.81 5.96
CA ASP A 234 16.94 5.88 7.42
C ASP A 234 16.32 4.62 8.07
N PRO A 235 17.10 3.78 8.78
CA PRO A 235 16.60 2.52 9.32
C PRO A 235 15.53 2.74 10.40
N LEU A 236 15.71 3.75 11.25
CA LEU A 236 14.74 4.08 12.30
C LEU A 236 13.42 4.52 11.70
N PHE A 237 13.46 5.28 10.60
CA PHE A 237 12.28 5.69 9.88
C PHE A 237 11.50 4.50 9.36
N GLN A 238 12.19 3.59 8.65
CA GLN A 238 11.59 2.41 8.05
C GLN A 238 11.03 1.46 9.11
N LEU A 239 11.66 1.39 10.28
CA LEU A 239 11.17 0.60 11.40
C LEU A 239 9.90 1.19 12.03
N TRP A 240 9.83 2.52 12.20
CA TRP A 240 8.71 3.17 12.89
C TRP A 240 7.53 3.49 11.97
N SER A 241 7.70 3.43 10.66
CA SER A 241 6.68 3.77 9.66
C SER A 241 5.94 2.57 9.07
N GLY A 242 4.77 2.82 8.47
CA GLY A 242 4.10 1.95 7.50
C GLY A 242 3.68 0.59 8.02
N GLY A 243 3.19 0.52 9.26
CA GLY A 243 2.49 -0.65 9.80
C GLY A 243 3.41 -1.80 10.17
N LEU A 244 4.74 -1.60 10.09
CA LEU A 244 5.71 -2.66 10.29
C LEU A 244 5.65 -3.26 11.70
N MET A 245 5.48 -2.44 12.74
CA MET A 245 5.41 -2.96 14.12
C MET A 245 4.16 -3.78 14.35
N LEU A 246 3.01 -3.30 13.86
CA LEU A 246 1.75 -4.04 13.95
C LEU A 246 1.87 -5.36 13.18
N GLY A 247 2.40 -5.30 11.96
CA GLY A 247 2.64 -6.46 11.11
C GLY A 247 3.57 -7.48 11.75
N ALA A 248 4.72 -7.03 12.28
CA ALA A 248 5.75 -7.91 12.82
C ALA A 248 5.32 -8.62 14.12
N PHE A 249 4.68 -7.91 15.06
CA PHE A 249 4.34 -8.45 16.38
C PHE A 249 2.98 -9.16 16.44
N PHE A 250 2.02 -8.75 15.61
CA PHE A 250 0.63 -9.21 15.75
C PHE A 250 0.07 -9.93 14.52
N MET A 251 0.66 -9.78 13.33
CA MET A 251 0.12 -10.40 12.10
C MET A 251 1.03 -11.50 11.54
N ALA A 252 2.33 -11.27 11.50
CA ALA A 252 3.33 -12.25 11.05
C ALA A 252 3.51 -13.41 12.06
N THR A 253 3.16 -13.17 13.32
CA THR A 253 3.21 -14.13 14.43
C THR A 253 1.91 -14.92 14.60
N ASP A 254 1.01 -14.87 13.62
CA ASP A 254 -0.21 -15.70 13.66
C ASP A 254 0.15 -17.20 13.58
N TRP A 255 -0.45 -17.98 14.48
CA TRP A 255 -0.07 -19.36 14.79
C TRP A 255 -0.47 -20.32 13.68
N VAL A 256 -1.50 -19.97 12.91
CA VAL A 256 -2.03 -20.81 11.84
C VAL A 256 -1.20 -20.67 10.57
N THR A 257 -0.67 -19.47 10.31
CA THR A 257 -0.07 -19.12 9.01
C THR A 257 1.45 -19.08 9.04
N SER A 258 2.07 -19.07 10.22
CA SER A 258 3.53 -19.04 10.38
C SER A 258 4.16 -20.45 10.46
N PRO A 259 5.44 -20.61 10.08
CA PRO A 259 6.14 -21.89 10.20
C PRO A 259 6.30 -22.37 11.65
N TYR A 260 6.26 -23.69 11.85
CA TYR A 260 6.40 -24.28 13.19
C TYR A 260 7.86 -24.57 13.59
N SER A 261 8.78 -24.65 12.63
CA SER A 261 10.19 -24.95 12.90
C SER A 261 10.98 -23.70 13.31
N ARG A 262 12.01 -23.86 14.15
CA ARG A 262 12.83 -22.72 14.62
C ARG A 262 13.56 -21.99 13.49
N LEU A 263 14.08 -22.73 12.51
CA LEU A 263 14.76 -22.19 11.33
C LEU A 263 13.76 -21.64 10.32
N GLY A 264 12.61 -22.30 10.15
CA GLY A 264 11.55 -21.85 9.26
C GLY A 264 11.00 -20.48 9.68
N ARG A 265 10.82 -20.25 10.99
CA ARG A 265 10.44 -18.93 11.53
C ARG A 265 11.45 -17.83 11.20
N LEU A 266 12.74 -18.17 11.18
CA LEU A 266 13.81 -17.23 10.83
C LEU A 266 13.77 -16.89 9.33
N TYR A 267 13.70 -17.90 8.46
CA TYR A 267 13.59 -17.68 7.01
C TYR A 267 12.31 -16.94 6.63
N PHE A 268 11.21 -17.24 7.31
CA PHE A 268 9.94 -16.55 7.11
C PHE A 268 10.04 -15.06 7.41
N GLY A 269 10.57 -14.70 8.59
CA GLY A 269 10.70 -13.28 8.94
C GLY A 269 11.72 -12.53 8.10
N ILE A 270 12.84 -13.17 7.72
CA ILE A 270 13.78 -12.58 6.73
C ILE A 270 13.08 -12.32 5.39
N GLY A 271 12.29 -13.28 4.90
CA GLY A 271 11.55 -13.12 3.64
C GLY A 271 10.51 -12.00 3.70
N VAL A 272 9.77 -11.89 4.81
CA VAL A 272 8.82 -10.78 5.03
C VAL A 272 9.55 -9.44 5.04
N GLY A 273 10.66 -9.32 5.78
CA GLY A 273 11.42 -8.06 5.89
C GLY A 273 12.02 -7.64 4.55
N LEU A 274 12.60 -8.58 3.80
CA LEU A 274 13.18 -8.32 2.48
C LEU A 274 12.12 -7.87 1.47
N LEU A 275 11.00 -8.60 1.37
CA LEU A 275 9.90 -8.24 0.47
C LEU A 275 9.29 -6.90 0.83
N THR A 276 9.15 -6.60 2.12
CA THR A 276 8.66 -5.29 2.58
C THR A 276 9.55 -4.17 2.05
N MET A 277 10.88 -4.31 2.16
CA MET A 277 11.80 -3.28 1.68
C MET A 277 11.82 -3.15 0.16
N ILE A 278 11.72 -4.28 -0.56
CA ILE A 278 11.60 -4.25 -2.02
C ILE A 278 10.36 -3.44 -2.43
N ILE A 279 9.22 -3.69 -1.78
CA ILE A 279 7.95 -3.00 -2.09
C ILE A 279 8.02 -1.53 -1.70
N ARG A 280 8.65 -1.18 -0.58
CA ARG A 280 8.76 0.22 -0.12
C ARG A 280 9.71 1.06 -0.97
N LEU A 281 10.86 0.50 -1.37
CA LEU A 281 11.86 1.24 -2.13
C LEU A 281 11.52 1.36 -3.61
N TRP A 282 11.02 0.28 -4.22
CA TRP A 282 10.76 0.25 -5.67
C TRP A 282 9.27 0.24 -6.03
N GLY A 283 8.40 -0.23 -5.14
CA GLY A 283 6.97 -0.35 -5.42
C GLY A 283 6.15 0.91 -5.16
N GLY A 284 6.70 1.93 -4.48
CA GLY A 284 5.99 3.17 -4.17
C GLY A 284 4.80 3.01 -3.20
N TYR A 285 4.68 1.85 -2.52
CA TYR A 285 3.63 1.58 -1.53
C TYR A 285 4.23 1.61 -0.10
N PRO A 286 3.95 2.67 0.69
CA PRO A 286 4.41 2.80 2.07
C PRO A 286 4.08 1.60 2.97
N GLU A 287 2.96 0.94 2.69
CA GLU A 287 2.36 -0.13 3.50
C GLU A 287 2.60 -1.55 2.96
N GLY A 288 3.73 -1.77 2.26
CA GLY A 288 4.10 -3.04 1.61
C GLY A 288 4.15 -4.29 2.53
N VAL A 289 4.12 -4.12 3.85
CA VAL A 289 4.17 -5.19 4.87
C VAL A 289 3.05 -6.20 4.69
N SER A 290 1.84 -5.74 4.36
CA SER A 290 0.64 -6.60 4.27
C SER A 290 0.77 -7.62 3.14
N PHE A 291 1.24 -7.15 1.98
CA PHE A 291 1.51 -7.99 0.83
C PHE A 291 2.66 -8.96 1.10
N ALA A 292 3.73 -8.50 1.75
CA ALA A 292 4.87 -9.33 2.11
C ALA A 292 4.48 -10.49 3.04
N ILE A 293 3.67 -10.23 4.08
CA ILE A 293 3.19 -11.28 4.99
C ILE A 293 2.29 -12.28 4.26
N LEU A 294 1.35 -11.83 3.42
CA LEU A 294 0.50 -12.75 2.67
C LEU A 294 1.28 -13.62 1.70
N PHE A 295 2.27 -13.05 1.01
CA PHE A 295 3.16 -13.80 0.13
C PHE A 295 3.93 -14.87 0.91
N MET A 296 4.49 -14.50 2.08
CA MET A 296 5.23 -15.45 2.90
C MET A 296 4.34 -16.51 3.56
N ASN A 297 3.09 -16.18 3.90
CA ASN A 297 2.09 -17.16 4.35
C ASN A 297 1.86 -18.25 3.27
N ALA A 298 1.81 -17.86 1.99
CA ALA A 298 1.72 -18.80 0.88
C ALA A 298 2.93 -19.77 0.82
N LEU A 299 4.11 -19.27 1.19
CA LEU A 299 5.36 -20.02 1.21
C LEU A 299 5.59 -20.81 2.51
N THR A 300 4.79 -20.60 3.56
CA THR A 300 4.91 -21.32 4.83
C THR A 300 4.93 -22.85 4.67
N PRO A 301 4.05 -23.49 3.87
CA PRO A 301 4.10 -24.94 3.65
C PRO A 301 5.45 -25.41 3.06
N LEU A 302 6.00 -24.64 2.13
CA LEU A 302 7.28 -24.91 1.48
C LEU A 302 8.44 -24.75 2.46
N ILE A 303 8.46 -23.66 3.22
CA ILE A 303 9.46 -23.40 4.27
C ILE A 303 9.43 -24.50 5.32
N ASN A 304 8.23 -24.88 5.77
CA ASN A 304 8.06 -25.98 6.71
C ASN A 304 8.67 -27.27 6.14
N LEU A 305 8.41 -27.61 4.87
CA LEU A 305 8.95 -28.81 4.25
C LEU A 305 10.48 -28.79 4.15
N MET A 306 11.08 -27.64 3.85
CA MET A 306 12.54 -27.45 3.82
C MET A 306 13.18 -27.56 5.20
N THR A 307 12.45 -27.20 6.26
CA THR A 307 12.98 -27.05 7.63
C THR A 307 12.46 -28.10 8.61
N ARG A 308 11.74 -29.13 8.14
CA ARG A 308 11.27 -30.23 9.00
C ARG A 308 12.46 -30.93 9.66
N PRO A 309 12.44 -31.17 10.97
CA PRO A 309 13.45 -32.01 11.60
C PRO A 309 13.34 -33.42 11.02
N LYS A 310 14.44 -33.96 10.49
CA LYS A 310 14.48 -35.31 9.92
C LYS A 310 14.38 -36.34 11.04
N PRO A 311 13.36 -37.22 11.07
CA PRO A 311 13.33 -38.33 12.02
C PRO A 311 14.41 -39.36 11.68
N GLN A 312 14.96 -40.00 12.71
CA GLN A 312 16.16 -40.85 12.64
C GLN A 312 15.93 -42.23 11.96
N MET A 313 14.69 -42.59 11.62
CA MET A 313 14.37 -43.79 10.84
C MET A 313 14.03 -43.40 9.40
N GLU A 314 15.00 -43.50 8.51
CA GLU A 314 14.87 -43.19 7.09
C GLU A 314 14.46 -44.42 6.28
N SER A 315 13.24 -44.46 5.73
CA SER A 315 12.91 -45.37 4.64
C SER A 315 11.82 -44.81 3.72
N VAL A 316 12.13 -44.78 2.41
CA VAL A 316 11.26 -44.65 1.22
C VAL A 316 10.41 -43.38 1.05
N ARG A 317 9.85 -42.77 2.10
CA ARG A 317 8.93 -41.62 1.99
C ARG A 317 9.61 -40.33 1.51
N GLN A 318 10.91 -40.15 1.80
CA GLN A 318 11.68 -38.95 1.45
C GLN A 318 11.95 -38.78 -0.05
N VAL A 319 12.15 -39.86 -0.83
CA VAL A 319 12.38 -39.74 -2.29
C VAL A 319 11.13 -39.17 -2.96
N LYS A 320 9.95 -39.59 -2.51
CA LYS A 320 8.66 -39.13 -3.04
C LYS A 320 8.37 -37.67 -2.67
N GLU A 321 8.67 -37.24 -1.44
CA GLU A 321 8.49 -35.84 -1.00
C GLU A 321 9.53 -34.88 -1.60
N ARG A 322 10.81 -35.27 -1.73
CA ARG A 322 11.82 -34.44 -2.41
C ARG A 322 11.51 -34.32 -3.90
N ALA A 323 11.09 -35.39 -4.56
CA ALA A 323 10.64 -35.34 -5.95
C ALA A 323 9.38 -34.46 -6.12
N SER A 324 8.46 -34.49 -5.16
CA SER A 324 7.29 -33.59 -5.11
C SER A 324 7.69 -32.12 -4.98
N LEU A 325 8.66 -31.81 -4.12
CA LEU A 325 9.16 -30.44 -3.94
C LEU A 325 9.85 -29.90 -5.17
N THR A 326 10.75 -30.69 -5.76
CA THR A 326 11.43 -30.30 -6.99
C THR A 326 10.41 -30.08 -8.10
N ARG A 327 9.38 -30.91 -8.20
CA ARG A 327 8.26 -30.66 -9.13
C ARG A 327 7.55 -29.35 -8.85
N ILE A 328 7.17 -29.06 -7.59
CA ILE A 328 6.47 -27.82 -7.23
C ILE A 328 7.33 -26.59 -7.58
N LEU A 329 8.61 -26.59 -7.18
CA LEU A 329 9.55 -25.51 -7.47
C LEU A 329 9.77 -25.34 -8.97
N VAL A 330 9.90 -26.44 -9.72
CA VAL A 330 10.01 -26.40 -11.19
C VAL A 330 8.72 -25.89 -11.81
N THR A 331 7.54 -26.33 -11.37
CA THR A 331 6.27 -25.80 -11.89
C THR A 331 6.11 -24.32 -11.59
N MET A 332 6.48 -23.85 -10.38
CA MET A 332 6.44 -22.41 -10.07
C MET A 332 7.45 -21.63 -10.91
N GLY A 333 8.67 -22.16 -11.08
CA GLY A 333 9.69 -21.56 -11.95
C GLY A 333 9.24 -21.46 -13.41
N VAL A 334 8.60 -22.51 -13.92
CA VAL A 334 8.03 -22.54 -15.28
C VAL A 334 6.87 -21.55 -15.39
N VAL A 335 5.94 -21.52 -14.43
CA VAL A 335 4.82 -20.56 -14.44
C VAL A 335 5.32 -19.12 -14.38
N SER A 336 6.31 -18.82 -13.54
CA SER A 336 6.93 -17.49 -13.48
C SER A 336 7.65 -17.12 -14.77
N ALA A 337 8.38 -18.06 -15.38
CA ALA A 337 9.04 -17.84 -16.67
C ALA A 337 8.03 -17.62 -17.80
N VAL A 338 6.97 -18.42 -17.85
CA VAL A 338 5.88 -18.27 -18.82
C VAL A 338 5.16 -16.94 -18.62
N SER A 339 4.83 -16.56 -17.38
CA SER A 339 4.23 -15.26 -17.07
C SER A 339 5.14 -14.10 -17.48
N GLY A 340 6.45 -14.22 -17.24
CA GLY A 340 7.45 -13.23 -17.66
C GLY A 340 7.55 -13.12 -19.18
N ILE A 341 7.53 -14.25 -19.89
CA ILE A 341 7.53 -14.29 -21.37
C ILE A 341 6.23 -13.68 -21.92
N ILE A 342 5.07 -14.02 -21.37
CA ILE A 342 3.78 -13.43 -21.75
C ILE A 342 3.82 -11.92 -21.54
N LEU A 343 4.34 -11.45 -20.41
CA LEU A 343 4.46 -10.03 -20.12
C LEU A 343 5.43 -9.34 -21.10
N ALA A 344 6.55 -9.97 -21.43
CA ALA A 344 7.52 -9.45 -22.40
C ALA A 344 6.94 -9.38 -23.82
N ILE A 345 6.20 -10.40 -24.25
CA ILE A 345 5.49 -10.41 -25.54
C ILE A 345 4.42 -9.33 -25.55
N PHE A 346 3.65 -9.21 -24.46
CA PHE A 346 2.61 -8.20 -24.34
C PHE A 346 3.20 -6.79 -24.37
N TYR A 347 4.30 -6.57 -23.66
CA TYR A 347 5.02 -5.30 -23.67
C TYR A 347 5.59 -4.98 -25.06
N GLY A 348 6.22 -5.94 -25.74
CA GLY A 348 6.74 -5.76 -27.09
C GLY A 348 5.66 -5.50 -28.14
N ALA A 349 4.47 -6.09 -27.99
CA ALA A 349 3.34 -5.85 -28.88
C ALA A 349 2.63 -4.52 -28.60
N MET A 350 2.60 -4.08 -27.33
CA MET A 350 1.91 -2.86 -26.92
C MET A 350 2.79 -1.62 -26.98
N SER A 351 4.11 -1.71 -26.82
CA SER A 351 5.00 -0.55 -26.86
C SER A 351 4.86 0.31 -28.14
N PRO A 352 4.78 -0.23 -29.37
CA PRO A 352 4.57 0.62 -30.56
C PRO A 352 3.16 1.22 -30.61
N ARG A 353 2.16 0.59 -29.96
CA ARG A 353 0.79 1.15 -29.87
C ARG A 353 0.70 2.24 -28.82
N ILE A 354 1.39 2.08 -27.70
CA ILE A 354 1.50 3.09 -26.64
C ILE A 354 2.20 4.33 -27.20
N GLU A 355 3.28 4.15 -27.96
CA GLU A 355 4.00 5.28 -28.56
C GLU A 355 3.14 6.04 -29.60
N LYS A 356 2.43 5.32 -30.48
CA LYS A 356 1.48 5.95 -31.41
C LYS A 356 0.35 6.69 -30.71
N ARG A 357 -0.19 6.11 -29.64
CA ARG A 357 -1.25 6.73 -28.85
C ARG A 357 -0.74 7.98 -28.14
N ARG A 358 0.48 7.93 -27.59
CA ARG A 358 1.18 9.05 -26.98
C ARG A 358 1.40 10.19 -27.97
N GLN A 359 1.84 9.89 -29.19
CA GLN A 359 1.98 10.90 -30.25
C GLN A 359 0.64 11.51 -30.68
N GLN A 360 -0.43 10.70 -30.73
CA GLN A 360 -1.79 11.20 -31.02
C GLN A 360 -2.33 12.08 -29.90
N GLU A 361 -2.17 11.69 -28.64
CA GLU A 361 -2.58 12.47 -27.47
C GLU A 361 -1.79 13.79 -27.37
N MET A 362 -0.50 13.79 -27.70
CA MET A 362 0.29 15.02 -27.85
C MET A 362 -0.24 15.92 -28.97
N GLY A 363 -0.53 15.35 -30.14
CA GLY A 363 -1.09 16.11 -31.28
C GLY A 363 -2.49 16.67 -31.02
N GLU A 364 -3.36 15.89 -30.37
CA GLU A 364 -4.68 16.35 -29.93
C GLU A 364 -4.55 17.45 -28.88
N GLY A 365 -3.62 17.32 -27.94
CA GLY A 365 -3.39 18.34 -26.93
C GLY A 365 -2.95 19.67 -27.53
N PHE A 366 -2.04 19.65 -28.50
CA PHE A 366 -1.67 20.87 -29.23
C PHE A 366 -2.84 21.47 -30.01
N ARG A 367 -3.73 20.64 -30.57
CA ARG A 367 -4.93 21.12 -31.30
C ARG A 367 -5.99 21.74 -30.38
N VAL A 368 -6.13 21.25 -29.14
CA VAL A 368 -7.02 21.85 -28.15
C VAL A 368 -6.50 23.21 -27.70
N MET A 369 -5.19 23.37 -27.57
CA MET A 369 -4.56 24.63 -27.16
C MET A 369 -4.62 25.71 -28.24
N PHE A 370 -4.45 25.33 -29.51
CA PHE A 370 -4.45 26.25 -30.65
C PHE A 370 -5.37 25.74 -31.77
N PRO A 371 -6.69 26.02 -31.71
CA PRO A 371 -7.66 25.50 -32.67
C PRO A 371 -7.51 26.06 -34.11
N ASP A 372 -6.88 27.23 -34.27
CA ASP A 372 -6.68 27.92 -35.56
C ASP A 372 -5.26 27.76 -36.16
N ALA A 373 -4.40 26.95 -35.54
CA ALA A 373 -3.00 26.78 -35.97
C ALA A 373 -2.86 26.15 -37.37
N ALA A 374 -1.99 26.73 -38.21
CA ALA A 374 -1.71 26.25 -39.57
C ALA A 374 -0.47 25.35 -39.66
N SER A 375 0.56 25.65 -38.85
CA SER A 375 1.80 24.85 -38.78
C SER A 375 2.50 24.99 -37.42
N SER A 376 3.21 23.94 -37.02
CA SER A 376 4.07 23.92 -35.83
C SER A 376 5.51 23.62 -36.25
N GLU A 377 6.44 24.54 -35.96
CA GLU A 377 7.86 24.33 -36.23
C GLU A 377 8.58 23.95 -34.93
N PRO A 378 9.29 22.79 -34.89
CA PRO A 378 10.11 22.43 -33.75
C PRO A 378 11.36 23.31 -33.72
N VAL A 379 11.65 23.88 -32.56
CA VAL A 379 12.89 24.61 -32.26
C VAL A 379 13.63 23.82 -31.19
N ASP A 380 14.82 23.33 -31.57
CA ASP A 380 15.71 22.62 -30.64
C ASP A 380 16.48 23.63 -29.80
N LEU A 381 16.20 23.67 -28.50
CA LEU A 381 16.81 24.59 -27.52
C LEU A 381 17.64 23.83 -26.45
N GLU A 382 18.24 22.71 -26.87
CA GLU A 382 18.91 21.71 -26.02
C GLU A 382 19.95 22.28 -25.04
N GLU A 383 20.63 23.38 -25.37
CA GLU A 383 21.67 24.01 -24.53
C GLU A 383 21.16 25.08 -23.55
N ARG A 384 19.91 25.54 -23.66
CA ARG A 384 19.38 26.70 -22.91
C ARG A 384 18.22 26.38 -21.97
N LEU A 385 17.71 25.15 -21.98
CA LEU A 385 16.57 24.74 -21.16
C LEU A 385 17.01 23.94 -19.92
N PRO A 386 16.36 24.12 -18.76
CA PRO A 386 16.56 23.25 -17.61
C PRO A 386 16.07 21.82 -17.92
N ASN A 387 16.68 20.81 -17.29
CA ASN A 387 16.41 19.36 -17.44
C ASN A 387 14.94 18.90 -17.26
N ARG A 388 13.98 19.81 -17.02
CA ARG A 388 12.55 19.53 -16.78
C ARG A 388 11.64 19.88 -17.97
N VAL A 389 12.16 20.56 -19.00
CA VAL A 389 11.43 20.87 -20.24
C VAL A 389 11.88 19.90 -21.32
N ASN A 390 10.94 19.18 -21.92
CA ASN A 390 11.23 18.23 -22.99
C ASN A 390 11.42 19.00 -24.30
N ASN A 391 12.54 18.73 -24.97
CA ASN A 391 12.84 19.19 -26.33
C ASN A 391 12.10 18.27 -27.35
N PRO A 392 11.55 18.77 -28.47
CA PRO A 392 11.56 20.15 -28.98
C PRO A 392 10.46 21.08 -28.41
N VAL A 393 10.75 22.38 -28.36
CA VAL A 393 9.73 23.43 -28.16
C VAL A 393 9.08 23.74 -29.51
N PHE A 394 7.75 23.84 -29.56
CA PHE A 394 7.01 24.08 -30.80
C PHE A 394 6.56 25.54 -30.90
N LEU A 395 6.97 26.23 -31.97
CA LEU A 395 6.41 27.54 -32.32
C LEU A 395 5.18 27.32 -33.19
N VAL A 396 4.04 27.84 -32.74
CA VAL A 396 2.75 27.71 -33.44
C VAL A 396 2.50 28.97 -34.26
N LYS A 397 2.29 28.80 -35.57
CA LYS A 397 2.06 29.91 -36.53
C LYS A 397 0.66 29.87 -37.13
N ASP A 398 0.13 31.06 -37.46
CA ASP A 398 -1.12 31.22 -38.20
C ASP A 398 -0.93 30.93 -39.71
N LYS A 399 -2.03 30.85 -40.46
CA LYS A 399 -2.09 30.68 -41.93
C LYS A 399 -1.33 31.79 -42.69
N GLU A 400 -1.12 32.94 -42.06
CA GLU A 400 -0.40 34.09 -42.59
C GLU A 400 1.11 34.10 -42.20
N GLY A 401 1.55 33.14 -41.38
CA GLY A 401 2.95 32.99 -40.96
C GLY A 401 3.35 33.78 -39.70
N GLU A 402 2.41 34.52 -39.09
CA GLU A 402 2.63 35.19 -37.80
C GLU A 402 2.60 34.21 -36.62
N ARG A 403 3.36 34.54 -35.55
CA ARG A 403 3.49 33.69 -34.35
C ARG A 403 2.24 33.82 -33.49
N MET A 404 1.44 32.75 -33.40
CA MET A 404 0.25 32.70 -32.55
C MET A 404 0.56 32.30 -31.11
N GLY A 405 1.60 31.51 -30.89
CA GLY A 405 1.93 31.03 -29.55
C GLY A 405 3.09 30.05 -29.52
N ILE A 406 3.49 29.69 -28.30
CA ILE A 406 4.58 28.76 -28.02
C ILE A 406 3.98 27.57 -27.28
N ALA A 407 4.24 26.35 -27.75
CA ALA A 407 3.78 25.13 -27.10
C ALA A 407 4.98 24.28 -26.71
N TYR A 408 5.01 23.78 -25.48
CA TYR A 408 6.09 22.90 -25.02
C TYR A 408 5.56 21.85 -24.06
N VAL A 409 6.37 20.81 -23.84
CA VAL A 409 6.05 19.73 -22.92
C VAL A 409 7.02 19.78 -21.75
N THR A 410 6.51 19.68 -20.52
CA THR A 410 7.31 19.63 -19.30
C THR A 410 6.91 18.44 -18.45
N THR A 411 7.87 17.89 -17.71
CA THR A 411 7.67 16.73 -16.84
C THR A 411 8.09 17.04 -15.41
N PRO A 412 7.28 17.80 -14.64
CA PRO A 412 7.49 17.95 -13.20
C PRO A 412 7.28 16.63 -12.45
N ALA A 413 8.00 16.47 -11.33
CA ALA A 413 7.89 15.32 -10.45
C ALA A 413 6.64 15.43 -9.56
N GLY A 414 5.69 14.49 -9.71
CA GLY A 414 4.48 14.38 -8.90
C GLY A 414 4.68 13.57 -7.61
N PHE A 415 3.58 13.16 -6.98
CA PHE A 415 3.60 12.38 -5.73
C PHE A 415 3.93 10.90 -5.97
N GLN A 416 3.39 10.30 -7.05
CA GLN A 416 3.65 8.89 -7.40
C GLN A 416 4.59 8.71 -8.60
N GLY A 417 4.82 9.76 -9.38
CA GLY A 417 5.76 9.76 -10.50
C GLY A 417 5.63 11.03 -11.33
N ASP A 418 6.27 11.05 -12.50
CA ASP A 418 6.35 12.25 -13.33
C ASP A 418 4.99 12.57 -13.98
N ILE A 419 4.64 13.86 -13.95
CA ILE A 419 3.43 14.39 -14.59
C ILE A 419 3.86 15.02 -15.91
N THR A 420 3.45 14.45 -17.03
CA THR A 420 3.71 15.04 -18.36
C THR A 420 2.64 16.07 -18.68
N LEU A 421 3.04 17.33 -18.75
CA LEU A 421 2.19 18.48 -19.06
C LEU A 421 2.55 19.02 -20.43
N ALA A 422 1.55 19.34 -21.24
CA ALA A 422 1.68 20.26 -22.35
C ALA A 422 1.20 21.65 -21.90
N VAL A 423 1.97 22.68 -22.23
CA VAL A 423 1.67 24.07 -21.88
C VAL A 423 1.74 24.91 -23.15
N GLY A 424 0.69 25.70 -23.38
CA GLY A 424 0.63 26.71 -24.43
C GLY A 424 0.77 28.11 -23.83
N LEU A 425 1.65 28.92 -24.41
CA LEU A 425 1.85 30.34 -24.11
C LEU A 425 1.43 31.19 -25.31
N ASP A 426 1.09 32.43 -25.03
CA ASP A 426 0.80 33.46 -26.02
C ASP A 426 2.05 33.79 -26.87
N GLY A 427 1.87 34.40 -28.05
CA GLY A 427 2.95 34.77 -28.97
C GLY A 427 4.02 35.69 -28.34
N ASP A 428 3.60 36.53 -27.39
CA ASP A 428 4.45 37.42 -26.60
C ASP A 428 5.10 36.76 -25.37
N GLY A 429 4.75 35.51 -25.06
CA GLY A 429 5.28 34.80 -23.89
C GLY A 429 4.87 35.43 -22.55
N LYS A 430 3.76 36.18 -22.48
CA LYS A 430 3.31 36.86 -21.25
C LYS A 430 2.20 36.12 -20.50
N HIS A 431 1.33 35.41 -21.22
CA HIS A 431 0.16 34.75 -20.67
C HIS A 431 0.15 33.26 -21.03
N VAL A 432 -0.36 32.45 -20.10
CA VAL A 432 -0.65 31.04 -20.35
C VAL A 432 -1.96 30.93 -21.11
N VAL A 433 -1.94 30.30 -22.28
CA VAL A 433 -3.14 30.11 -23.13
C VAL A 433 -3.92 28.90 -22.64
N ALA A 434 -3.24 27.78 -22.43
CA ALA A 434 -3.85 26.54 -21.98
C ALA A 434 -2.81 25.58 -21.38
N VAL A 435 -3.26 24.72 -20.47
CA VAL A 435 -2.45 23.66 -19.85
C VAL A 435 -3.21 22.36 -19.97
N GLN A 436 -2.53 21.29 -20.38
CA GLN A 436 -3.13 19.96 -20.46
C GLN A 436 -2.20 18.90 -19.90
N VAL A 437 -2.76 17.98 -19.12
CA VAL A 437 -2.05 16.82 -18.62
C VAL A 437 -2.12 15.72 -19.68
N LEU A 438 -0.96 15.31 -20.22
CA LEU A 438 -0.86 14.26 -21.22
C LEU A 438 -0.73 12.87 -20.58
N ALA A 439 0.05 12.76 -19.52
CA ALA A 439 0.26 11.51 -18.81
C ALA A 439 0.57 11.77 -17.34
N HIS A 440 0.06 10.90 -16.45
CA HIS A 440 0.39 10.93 -15.04
C HIS A 440 0.30 9.52 -14.44
N THR A 441 1.02 9.28 -13.35
CA THR A 441 0.89 8.07 -12.52
C THR A 441 0.26 8.36 -11.16
N GLU A 442 -0.31 9.56 -11.01
CA GLU A 442 -0.94 10.03 -9.77
C GLU A 442 -2.12 9.18 -9.31
N THR A 443 -2.39 9.22 -8.00
CA THR A 443 -3.40 8.39 -7.36
C THR A 443 -4.80 8.70 -7.90
N ALA A 444 -5.48 7.67 -8.43
CA ALA A 444 -6.84 7.79 -8.94
C ALA A 444 -7.82 8.32 -7.87
N GLY A 445 -8.64 9.30 -8.25
CA GLY A 445 -9.64 9.94 -7.37
C GLY A 445 -9.10 11.10 -6.51
N LEU A 446 -7.77 11.18 -6.34
CA LEU A 446 -7.09 12.28 -5.64
C LEU A 446 -6.24 13.08 -6.62
N GLY A 447 -5.01 12.63 -6.86
CA GLY A 447 -4.05 13.30 -7.73
C GLY A 447 -4.44 13.26 -9.21
N SER A 448 -5.28 12.31 -9.64
CA SER A 448 -5.83 12.31 -11.01
C SER A 448 -6.73 13.51 -11.32
N LYS A 449 -7.21 14.23 -10.31
CA LYS A 449 -8.04 15.44 -10.50
C LYS A 449 -7.31 16.59 -11.17
N ILE A 450 -5.98 16.54 -11.26
CA ILE A 450 -5.20 17.48 -12.08
C ILE A 450 -5.59 17.42 -13.57
N THR A 451 -6.24 16.34 -14.02
CA THR A 451 -6.74 16.18 -15.39
C THR A 451 -8.13 16.80 -15.62
N GLU A 452 -8.82 17.23 -14.55
CA GLU A 452 -10.17 17.77 -14.67
C GLU A 452 -10.12 19.15 -15.37
N PRO A 453 -11.02 19.42 -16.35
CA PRO A 453 -11.06 20.69 -17.07
C PRO A 453 -11.25 21.90 -16.14
N ASP A 454 -12.01 21.73 -15.06
CA ASP A 454 -12.30 22.79 -14.10
C ASP A 454 -11.06 23.22 -13.30
N TYR A 455 -10.11 22.30 -13.09
CA TYR A 455 -8.81 22.61 -12.48
C TYR A 455 -7.88 23.30 -13.48
N LEU A 456 -7.78 22.78 -14.71
CA LEU A 456 -6.85 23.28 -15.73
C LEU A 456 -7.21 24.67 -16.26
N ARG A 457 -8.51 25.00 -16.34
CA ARG A 457 -8.98 26.34 -16.73
C ARG A 457 -8.48 27.47 -15.84
N GLN A 458 -8.09 27.16 -14.60
CA GLN A 458 -7.56 28.17 -13.68
C GLN A 458 -6.23 28.76 -14.14
N TYR A 459 -5.52 28.10 -15.06
CA TYR A 459 -4.26 28.57 -15.62
C TYR A 459 -4.46 29.41 -16.88
N GLU A 460 -5.64 29.39 -17.50
CA GLU A 460 -5.90 30.16 -18.71
C GLU A 460 -5.86 31.67 -18.43
N ARG A 461 -5.16 32.40 -19.30
CA ARG A 461 -4.96 33.86 -19.28
C ARG A 461 -4.25 34.43 -18.05
N LYS A 462 -3.64 33.59 -17.22
CA LYS A 462 -2.80 34.07 -16.11
C LYS A 462 -1.44 34.57 -16.61
N PRO A 463 -0.94 35.69 -16.05
CA PRO A 463 0.37 36.19 -16.39
C PRO A 463 1.46 35.28 -15.80
N ILE A 464 2.55 35.08 -16.55
CA ILE A 464 3.68 34.23 -16.13
C ILE A 464 4.46 34.86 -14.94
N SER A 465 4.26 36.16 -14.68
CA SER A 465 4.81 36.87 -13.53
C SER A 465 4.24 36.42 -12.19
N ASP A 466 3.05 35.81 -12.17
CA ASP A 466 2.44 35.32 -10.94
C ASP A 466 3.26 34.17 -10.32
N GLU A 467 3.19 34.03 -9.00
CA GLU A 467 3.91 32.99 -8.28
C GLU A 467 3.22 31.61 -8.33
N PHE A 468 1.95 31.58 -8.79
CA PHE A 468 1.09 30.39 -8.87
C PHE A 468 0.97 29.64 -7.54
N VAL A 469 0.83 30.38 -6.42
CA VAL A 469 0.76 29.78 -5.09
C VAL A 469 -0.62 29.15 -4.86
N LEU A 470 -0.63 27.89 -4.42
CA LEU A 470 -1.87 27.18 -4.10
C LEU A 470 -2.64 27.86 -2.94
N GLY A 471 -3.95 28.05 -3.13
CA GLY A 471 -4.85 28.70 -2.17
C GLY A 471 -4.84 30.23 -2.22
N LYS A 472 -3.98 30.83 -3.05
CA LYS A 472 -3.95 32.27 -3.32
C LYS A 472 -4.23 32.57 -4.78
N ASP A 473 -3.44 31.97 -5.68
CA ASP A 473 -3.52 32.22 -7.11
C ASP A 473 -4.25 31.07 -7.82
N VAL A 474 -4.01 29.82 -7.41
CA VAL A 474 -4.67 28.62 -7.97
C VAL A 474 -5.28 27.80 -6.84
N ASP A 475 -6.48 27.24 -7.04
CA ASP A 475 -7.09 26.39 -6.04
C ASP A 475 -6.32 25.07 -5.91
N GLY A 476 -6.06 24.63 -4.68
CA GLY A 476 -5.44 23.33 -4.43
C GLY A 476 -6.45 22.18 -4.53
N ILE A 477 -5.98 21.01 -4.95
CA ILE A 477 -6.80 19.78 -4.89
C ILE A 477 -6.72 19.22 -3.47
N SER A 478 -7.87 19.15 -2.79
CA SER A 478 -7.97 18.59 -1.44
C SER A 478 -7.44 17.14 -1.40
N GLY A 479 -6.39 16.92 -0.61
CA GLY A 479 -5.75 15.60 -0.44
C GLY A 479 -4.72 15.24 -1.51
N ALA A 480 -4.48 16.12 -2.49
CA ALA A 480 -3.46 15.96 -3.54
C ALA A 480 -2.60 17.24 -3.68
N THR A 481 -2.23 17.85 -2.56
CA THR A 481 -1.47 19.11 -2.54
C THR A 481 -0.12 18.95 -3.26
N VAL A 482 0.59 17.84 -3.07
CA VAL A 482 1.90 17.59 -3.72
C VAL A 482 1.76 17.59 -5.24
N SER A 483 0.75 16.89 -5.77
CA SER A 483 0.47 16.80 -7.20
C SER A 483 0.04 18.16 -7.78
N ALA A 484 -0.83 18.89 -7.07
CA ALA A 484 -1.27 20.22 -7.46
C ALA A 484 -0.10 21.23 -7.47
N THR A 485 0.78 21.18 -6.46
CA THR A 485 1.98 22.02 -6.37
C THR A 485 2.94 21.70 -7.50
N ALA A 486 3.16 20.41 -7.80
CA ALA A 486 4.01 19.98 -8.90
C ALA A 486 3.54 20.51 -10.26
N VAL A 487 2.22 20.57 -10.51
CA VAL A 487 1.67 21.17 -11.72
C VAL A 487 1.89 22.69 -11.73
N ALA A 488 1.59 23.39 -10.64
CA ALA A 488 1.75 24.84 -10.55
C ALA A 488 3.22 25.28 -10.71
N ASP A 489 4.13 24.63 -9.98
CA ASP A 489 5.57 24.86 -10.08
C ASP A 489 6.10 24.46 -11.46
N GLY A 490 5.61 23.33 -11.99
CA GLY A 490 5.94 22.86 -13.33
C GLY A 490 5.61 23.89 -14.40
N VAL A 491 4.40 24.43 -14.40
CA VAL A 491 3.97 25.49 -15.35
C VAL A 491 4.80 26.76 -15.16
N ARG A 492 4.97 27.25 -13.93
CA ARG A 492 5.73 28.48 -13.64
C ARG A 492 7.19 28.39 -14.07
N ASP A 493 7.89 27.36 -13.61
CA ASP A 493 9.33 27.24 -13.81
C ASP A 493 9.66 26.95 -15.28
N SER A 494 8.85 26.12 -15.94
CA SER A 494 9.01 25.83 -17.37
C SER A 494 8.68 27.03 -18.25
N ALA A 495 7.62 27.79 -17.93
CA ALA A 495 7.21 28.94 -18.73
C ALA A 495 8.29 30.03 -18.71
N ARG A 496 8.85 30.32 -17.53
CA ARG A 496 9.95 31.29 -17.39
C ARG A 496 11.20 30.86 -18.15
N ALA A 497 11.57 29.58 -18.03
CA ALA A 497 12.74 29.04 -18.72
C ALA A 497 12.59 29.06 -20.25
N VAL A 498 11.40 28.77 -20.77
CA VAL A 498 11.13 28.80 -22.22
C VAL A 498 11.15 30.23 -22.76
N VAL A 499 10.57 31.20 -22.04
CA VAL A 499 10.61 32.62 -22.42
C VAL A 499 12.04 33.17 -22.41
N GLU A 500 12.83 32.81 -21.38
CA GLU A 500 14.25 33.18 -21.28
C GLU A 500 15.09 32.55 -22.41
N ALA A 501 14.86 31.27 -22.73
CA ALA A 501 15.59 30.56 -23.78
C ALA A 501 15.29 31.08 -25.21
N LEU A 502 14.10 31.64 -25.42
CA LEU A 502 13.65 32.21 -26.69
C LEU A 502 14.02 33.70 -26.87
N ASP A 503 14.66 34.32 -25.88
CA ASP A 503 15.11 35.73 -25.89
C ASP A 503 13.95 36.72 -26.21
N ILE A 504 12.74 36.38 -25.77
CA ILE A 504 11.55 37.22 -25.99
C ILE A 504 11.50 38.25 -24.86
N ASN A 505 11.92 39.48 -25.18
CA ASN A 505 11.83 40.59 -24.25
C ASN A 505 10.36 41.04 -24.13
N PRO A 506 9.73 41.04 -22.93
CA PRO A 506 8.34 41.45 -22.77
C PRO A 506 8.06 42.94 -23.11
N ALA A 507 9.06 43.68 -23.56
CA ALA A 507 8.97 45.07 -23.99
C ALA A 507 8.74 45.28 -25.51
N ASP A 508 8.98 44.29 -26.37
CA ASP A 508 9.00 44.49 -27.84
C ASP A 508 7.66 44.24 -28.54
N GLY A 509 6.57 44.63 -27.89
CA GLY A 509 5.20 44.49 -28.37
C GLY A 509 4.33 45.71 -28.07
N VAL A 510 4.83 46.92 -28.34
CA VAL A 510 3.99 48.12 -28.44
C VAL A 510 4.24 48.76 -29.80
N SER A 511 3.49 48.31 -30.81
CA SER A 511 3.20 49.18 -31.95
C SER A 511 2.19 50.22 -31.46
N GLU A 512 2.65 51.45 -31.27
CA GLU A 512 1.79 52.61 -30.98
C GLU A 512 0.73 52.75 -32.08
N ALA A 513 -0.50 52.33 -31.78
CA ALA A 513 -1.67 52.76 -32.54
C ALA A 513 -1.84 54.28 -32.31
N THR A 514 -1.39 55.06 -33.28
CA THR A 514 -1.58 56.51 -33.36
C THR A 514 -3.09 56.82 -33.33
N PRO A 515 -3.59 57.75 -32.49
CA PRO A 515 -4.98 58.17 -32.59
C PRO A 515 -5.12 59.06 -33.82
N SER A 516 -5.78 58.56 -34.87
CA SER A 516 -6.18 59.39 -36.00
C SER A 516 -7.31 60.32 -35.55
N ASN A 517 -6.96 61.59 -35.36
CA ASN A 517 -7.88 62.71 -35.35
C ASN A 517 -8.64 62.75 -36.69
N GLY A 518 -9.96 62.58 -36.65
CA GLY A 518 -10.84 62.75 -37.80
C GLY A 518 -12.20 63.29 -37.32
N ARG A 519 -12.50 64.50 -37.76
CA ARG A 519 -13.66 65.35 -37.44
C ARG A 519 -15.03 64.70 -37.55
#